data_AF-A0AA39LSW5-F1
#
_entry.id   AF-A0AA39LSW5-F1
#
_cell.length_a   1.000
_cell.length_b   1.000
_cell.length_c   1.000
_cell.angle_alpha   90.00
_cell.angle_beta   90.00
_cell.angle_gamma   90.00
#
_symmetry.space_group_name_H-M   'P 1'
#
loop_
_entity.id
_entity.type
_entity.pdbx_description
1 polymer ?
#
loop_
_entity_poly.entity_id
_entity_poly.type
_entity_poly.pdbx_seq_one_letter_code
_entity_poly.pdbx_strand_id
1 'polypeptide(L)'
;MALLLSDSLFPGLTPFRFRRRRDPFAEFFEEFNPVSSRVCRKDGDFSVSLKTSEFAPEELEVSVVGDFIAVEGKHFSESENGSVERHFCQKIRIPTDIDPESICSALDSDGNLCVCAKINKPAVEGEKRNIPIGIAAKKQEQ
;
A
#
# COMPACT_ATOMS: atom_id res chain seq x y z
N MET A 1 -34.64 -45.49 3.66
CA MET A 1 -35.47 -44.36 3.19
C MET A 1 -34.66 -43.09 3.42
N ALA A 2 -34.27 -42.41 2.35
CA ALA A 2 -33.54 -41.15 2.39
C ALA A 2 -34.54 -39.99 2.49
N LEU A 3 -34.23 -38.97 3.31
CA LEU A 3 -34.92 -37.68 3.27
C LEU A 3 -33.95 -36.61 2.79
N LEU A 4 -34.50 -35.78 1.91
CA LEU A 4 -33.85 -34.95 0.90
C LEU A 4 -33.34 -33.62 1.44
N LEU A 5 -32.23 -33.19 0.85
CA LEU A 5 -31.70 -31.82 0.88
C LEU A 5 -32.74 -30.80 0.41
N SER A 6 -32.77 -29.64 1.04
CA SER A 6 -33.41 -28.44 0.49
C SER A 6 -32.33 -27.41 0.16
N ASP A 7 -31.85 -27.48 -1.08
CA ASP A 7 -31.21 -26.38 -1.80
C ASP A 7 -32.29 -25.48 -2.37
N SER A 8 -32.36 -24.22 -1.93
CA SER A 8 -33.05 -23.17 -2.69
C SER A 8 -32.80 -21.79 -2.10
N LEU A 9 -31.74 -21.10 -2.56
CA LEU A 9 -31.84 -19.64 -2.73
C LEU A 9 -30.73 -18.99 -3.58
N PHE A 10 -30.52 -19.40 -4.84
CA PHE A 10 -29.84 -18.51 -5.80
C PHE A 10 -30.45 -18.63 -7.19
N PRO A 11 -31.45 -17.79 -7.53
CA PRO A 11 -31.84 -17.58 -8.91
C PRO A 11 -30.97 -16.47 -9.54
N GLY A 12 -30.39 -16.75 -10.70
CA GLY A 12 -30.10 -15.71 -11.71
C GLY A 12 -28.65 -15.26 -11.84
N LEU A 13 -27.86 -16.02 -12.61
CA LEU A 13 -26.67 -15.52 -13.30
C LEU A 13 -27.04 -14.35 -14.23
N THR A 14 -26.44 -13.19 -13.99
CA THR A 14 -26.22 -12.17 -15.03
C THR A 14 -24.72 -12.02 -15.26
N PRO A 15 -24.29 -11.73 -16.50
CA PRO A 15 -22.87 -11.66 -16.83
C PRO A 15 -22.23 -10.48 -16.11
N PHE A 16 -21.06 -10.76 -15.52
CA PHE A 16 -20.16 -9.81 -14.88
C PHE A 16 -19.87 -8.61 -15.79
N ARG A 17 -20.69 -7.55 -15.67
CA ARG A 17 -20.21 -6.19 -15.91
C ARG A 17 -19.64 -5.71 -14.60
N PHE A 18 -18.31 -5.70 -14.54
CA PHE A 18 -17.51 -5.10 -13.47
C PHE A 18 -17.78 -3.59 -13.44
N ARG A 19 -18.95 -3.18 -12.92
CA ARG A 19 -19.11 -1.84 -12.37
C ARG A 19 -18.26 -1.83 -11.12
N ARG A 20 -17.28 -0.91 -11.05
CA ARG A 20 -16.52 -0.61 -9.84
C ARG A 20 -17.52 -0.43 -8.70
N ARG A 21 -17.72 -1.47 -7.89
CA ARG A 21 -18.19 -1.31 -6.52
C ARG A 21 -17.13 -0.40 -5.91
N ARG A 22 -17.49 0.84 -5.64
CA ARG A 22 -16.72 1.65 -4.70
C ARG A 22 -16.76 0.82 -3.43
N ASP A 23 -15.63 0.22 -3.11
CA ASP A 23 -15.50 -0.69 -1.99
C ASP A 23 -16.02 0.06 -0.76
N PRO A 24 -17.08 -0.44 -0.08
CA PRO A 24 -17.64 0.22 1.11
C PRO A 24 -16.58 0.43 2.20
N PHE A 25 -15.49 -0.33 2.15
CA PHE A 25 -14.36 -0.21 3.04
C PHE A 25 -13.20 0.60 2.46
N ALA A 26 -13.19 1.00 1.18
CA ALA A 26 -12.11 1.85 0.65
C ALA A 26 -12.02 3.21 1.34
N GLU A 27 -13.15 3.81 1.75
CA GLU A 27 -13.11 5.05 2.53
C GLU A 27 -12.74 4.79 4.00
N PHE A 28 -13.07 3.61 4.54
CA PHE A 28 -12.64 3.17 5.87
C PHE A 28 -11.12 2.90 5.93
N PHE A 29 -10.56 2.25 4.90
CA PHE A 29 -9.13 1.97 4.77
C PHE A 29 -8.31 3.17 4.26
N GLU A 30 -8.92 4.20 3.66
CA GLU A 30 -8.24 5.48 3.39
C GLU A 30 -8.06 6.32 4.67
N GLU A 31 -9.00 6.26 5.61
CA GLU A 31 -8.91 6.95 6.91
C GLU A 31 -8.02 6.19 7.92
N PHE A 32 -8.04 4.86 7.88
CA PHE A 32 -7.10 3.96 8.57
C PHE A 32 -6.01 3.44 7.63
N ASN A 33 -5.33 4.35 6.93
CA ASN A 33 -4.01 4.05 6.37
C ASN A 33 -2.95 4.59 7.36
N PRO A 34 -2.71 3.94 8.53
CA PRO A 34 -1.93 4.50 9.63
C PRO A 34 -0.43 4.63 9.29
N VAL A 35 0.00 3.98 8.22
CA VAL A 35 1.42 3.91 7.85
C VAL A 35 1.71 5.01 6.84
N SER A 36 1.97 6.22 7.33
CA SER A 36 2.51 7.29 6.50
C SER A 36 3.81 6.82 5.85
N SER A 37 3.87 6.84 4.52
CA SER A 37 5.09 6.48 3.79
C SER A 37 5.87 7.71 3.37
N ARG A 38 7.18 7.68 3.57
CA ARG A 38 8.11 8.70 3.06
C ARG A 38 9.03 8.06 2.04
N VAL A 39 9.03 8.59 0.82
CA VAL A 39 9.90 8.14 -0.27
C VAL A 39 11.09 9.08 -0.37
N CYS A 40 12.30 8.53 -0.40
CA CYS A 40 13.54 9.28 -0.60
C CYS A 40 14.33 8.66 -1.75
N ARG A 41 14.97 9.52 -2.53
CA ARG A 41 15.94 9.16 -3.57
C ARG A 41 17.18 9.99 -3.36
N LYS A 42 18.29 9.36 -3.01
CA LYS A 42 19.54 10.06 -2.70
C LYS A 42 20.74 9.18 -3.03
N ASP A 43 21.79 9.76 -3.61
CA ASP A 43 23.08 9.10 -3.82
C ASP A 43 23.02 7.76 -4.59
N GLY A 44 22.02 7.59 -5.47
CA GLY A 44 21.81 6.34 -6.23
C GLY A 44 20.99 5.28 -5.49
N ASP A 45 20.47 5.62 -4.31
CA ASP A 45 19.62 4.75 -3.52
C ASP A 45 18.18 5.26 -3.52
N PHE A 46 17.24 4.31 -3.55
CA PHE A 46 15.83 4.52 -3.33
C PHE A 46 15.47 3.94 -1.97
N SER A 47 14.68 4.68 -1.17
CA SER A 47 14.19 4.18 0.10
C SER A 47 12.75 4.61 0.37
N VAL A 48 11.98 3.73 1.00
CA VAL A 48 10.65 4.02 1.53
C VAL A 48 10.65 3.73 3.02
N SER A 49 10.27 4.72 3.83
CA SER A 49 10.10 4.55 5.27
C SER A 49 8.62 4.52 5.62
N LEU A 50 8.24 3.53 6.43
CA LEU A 50 6.89 3.19 6.84
C LEU A 50 6.82 3.20 8.36
N LYS A 51 5.88 3.93 8.96
CA LYS A 51 5.73 3.93 10.42
C LYS A 51 4.95 2.68 10.87
N THR A 52 5.63 1.74 11.51
CA THR A 52 5.08 0.43 11.89
C THR A 52 5.16 0.18 13.40
N SER A 53 5.21 1.23 14.22
CA SER A 53 5.40 1.17 15.67
C SER A 53 4.28 0.46 16.46
N GLU A 54 3.14 0.19 15.80
CA GLU A 54 2.01 -0.55 16.38
C GLU A 54 2.13 -2.08 16.18
N PHE A 55 3.21 -2.55 15.54
CA PHE A 55 3.45 -3.95 15.20
C PHE A 55 4.82 -4.38 15.73
N ALA A 56 4.89 -5.60 16.26
CA ALA A 56 6.17 -6.22 16.60
C ALA A 56 6.93 -6.62 15.32
N PRO A 57 8.27 -6.72 15.34
CA PRO A 57 9.06 -7.12 14.18
C PRO A 57 8.61 -8.47 13.58
N GLU A 58 8.24 -9.43 14.42
CA GLU A 58 7.74 -10.75 14.04
C GLU A 58 6.33 -10.74 13.40
N GLU A 59 5.58 -9.65 13.58
CA GLU A 59 4.23 -9.47 13.01
C GLU A 59 4.27 -8.85 11.60
N LEU A 60 5.46 -8.41 11.15
CA LEU A 60 5.69 -7.74 9.88
C LEU A 60 6.24 -8.70 8.82
N GLU A 61 5.72 -8.58 7.60
CA GLU A 61 6.18 -9.31 6.43
C GLU A 61 6.44 -8.36 5.27
N VAL A 62 7.58 -8.52 4.61
CA VAL A 62 7.95 -7.78 3.40
C VAL A 62 8.16 -8.78 2.27
N SER A 63 7.42 -8.62 1.18
CA SER A 63 7.51 -9.48 0.01
C SER A 63 7.54 -8.68 -1.28
N VAL A 64 8.17 -9.25 -2.32
CA VAL A 64 8.12 -8.71 -3.68
C VAL A 64 7.14 -9.56 -4.48
N VAL A 65 6.10 -8.92 -5.02
CA VAL A 65 5.04 -9.57 -5.79
C VAL A 65 4.88 -8.85 -7.13
N GLY A 66 5.51 -9.40 -8.17
CA GLY A 66 5.59 -8.76 -9.48
C GLY A 66 6.34 -7.42 -9.39
N ASP A 67 5.70 -6.33 -9.81
CA ASP A 67 6.27 -4.97 -9.79
C ASP A 67 6.01 -4.22 -8.47
N PHE A 68 5.66 -4.93 -7.39
CA PHE A 68 5.28 -4.30 -6.13
C PHE A 68 6.06 -4.88 -4.96
N ILE A 69 6.47 -4.02 -4.04
CA ILE A 69 6.81 -4.40 -2.67
C ILE A 69 5.50 -4.39 -1.88
N ALA A 70 5.13 -5.52 -1.30
CA ALA A 70 4.03 -5.64 -0.37
C ALA A 70 4.58 -5.73 1.05
N VAL A 71 4.12 -4.83 1.91
CA VAL A 71 4.38 -4.85 3.34
C VAL A 71 3.07 -5.18 4.05
N GLU A 72 3.07 -6.24 4.84
CA GLU A 72 1.92 -6.69 5.61
C GLU A 72 2.27 -6.70 7.09
N GLY A 73 1.32 -6.33 7.94
CA GLY A 73 1.46 -6.49 9.39
C GLY A 73 0.16 -6.93 10.03
N LYS A 74 0.25 -7.94 10.89
CA LYS A 74 -0.90 -8.56 11.57
C LYS A 74 -0.64 -8.62 13.06
N HIS A 75 -1.40 -7.84 13.82
CA HIS A 75 -1.30 -7.79 15.26
C HIS A 75 -2.61 -8.26 15.89
N PHE A 76 -2.49 -9.14 16.89
CA PHE A 76 -3.61 -9.55 17.74
C PHE A 76 -3.15 -9.54 19.19
N SER A 77 -3.86 -8.79 20.03
CA SER A 77 -3.66 -8.79 21.48
C SER A 77 -4.97 -8.96 22.21
N GLU A 78 -4.94 -9.73 23.30
CA GLU A 78 -6.10 -9.98 24.16
C GLU A 78 -5.74 -9.57 25.59
N SER A 79 -6.69 -8.92 26.26
CA SER A 79 -6.57 -8.41 27.63
C SER A 79 -7.87 -8.66 28.40
N GLU A 80 -7.87 -8.48 29.72
CA GLU A 80 -9.08 -8.63 30.55
C GLU A 80 -10.26 -7.78 30.06
N ASN A 81 -9.98 -6.64 29.41
CA ASN A 81 -10.99 -5.68 28.96
C ASN A 81 -11.38 -5.84 27.49
N GLY A 82 -10.89 -6.88 26.81
CA GLY A 82 -11.19 -7.18 25.40
C GLY A 82 -9.94 -7.40 24.56
N SER A 83 -10.16 -7.51 23.26
CA SER A 83 -9.12 -7.76 22.25
C SER A 83 -8.94 -6.58 21.29
N VAL A 84 -7.73 -6.47 20.75
CA VAL A 84 -7.37 -5.53 19.69
C VAL A 84 -6.75 -6.33 18.55
N GLU A 85 -7.36 -6.21 17.38
CA GLU A 85 -6.83 -6.75 16.13
C GLU A 85 -6.50 -5.60 15.19
N ARG A 86 -5.29 -5.59 14.63
CA ARG A 86 -4.87 -4.66 13.59
C ARG A 86 -4.30 -5.44 12.42
N HIS A 87 -4.71 -5.06 11.21
CA HIS A 87 -4.14 -5.59 9.97
C HIS A 87 -3.84 -4.43 9.03
N PHE A 88 -2.64 -4.39 8.48
CA PHE A 88 -2.30 -3.47 7.40
C PHE A 88 -1.68 -4.22 6.23
N CYS A 89 -1.94 -3.73 5.02
CA CYS A 89 -1.26 -4.15 3.81
C CYS A 89 -0.98 -2.91 2.95
N GLN A 90 0.29 -2.61 2.74
CA GLN A 90 0.73 -1.51 1.90
C GLN A 90 1.50 -2.04 0.70
N LYS A 91 1.06 -1.65 -0.50
CA LYS A 91 1.72 -1.98 -1.75
C LYS A 91 2.41 -0.76 -2.31
N ILE A 92 3.71 -0.87 -2.54
CA ILE A 92 4.55 0.16 -3.14
C ILE A 92 4.95 -0.34 -4.52
N ARG A 93 4.57 0.39 -5.56
CA ARG A 93 5.02 0.08 -6.92
C ARG A 93 6.53 0.31 -7.00
N ILE A 94 7.27 -0.66 -7.52
CA ILE A 94 8.70 -0.57 -7.78
C ILE A 94 8.88 0.26 -9.06
N PRO A 95 9.55 1.43 -8.99
CA PRO A 95 9.97 2.17 -10.17
C PRO A 95 10.82 1.31 -11.12
N THR A 96 10.70 1.54 -12.42
CA THR A 96 11.43 0.77 -13.46
C THR A 96 12.95 0.95 -13.41
N ASP A 97 13.42 2.01 -12.76
CA ASP A 97 14.82 2.35 -12.55
C ASP A 97 15.42 1.67 -11.30
N ILE A 98 14.72 0.75 -10.63
CA ILE A 98 15.24 0.05 -9.46
C ILE A 98 15.62 -1.38 -9.81
N ASP A 99 16.72 -1.87 -9.24
CA ASP A 99 17.08 -3.28 -9.28
C ASP A 99 16.28 -4.06 -8.21
N PRO A 100 15.36 -4.96 -8.59
CA PRO A 100 14.55 -5.71 -7.62
C PRO A 100 15.38 -6.64 -6.74
N GLU A 101 16.51 -7.15 -7.22
CA GLU A 101 17.39 -8.04 -6.45
C GLU A 101 18.15 -7.29 -5.35
N SER A 102 18.25 -5.96 -5.48
CA SER A 102 18.90 -5.10 -4.49
C SER A 102 17.97 -4.66 -3.34
N ILE A 103 16.70 -5.08 -3.37
CA ILE A 103 15.72 -4.70 -2.35
C ILE A 103 16.09 -5.34 -1.02
N CYS A 104 16.23 -4.51 0.01
CA CYS A 104 16.48 -4.89 1.38
C CYS A 104 15.50 -4.16 2.30
N SER A 105 15.27 -4.67 3.50
CA SER A 105 14.46 -4.01 4.51
C SER A 105 15.15 -4.03 5.88
N ALA A 106 14.87 -3.01 6.69
CA ALA A 106 15.38 -2.88 8.04
C ALA A 106 14.35 -2.13 8.91
N LEU A 107 14.17 -2.59 10.15
CA LEU A 107 13.34 -1.91 11.15
C LEU A 107 14.25 -1.11 12.10
N ASP A 108 13.94 0.17 12.31
CA ASP A 108 14.67 1.00 13.27
C ASP A 108 14.16 0.82 14.71
N SER A 109 14.89 1.38 15.68
CA SER A 109 14.51 1.34 17.10
C SER A 109 13.23 2.11 17.43
N ASP A 110 12.82 3.03 16.56
CA ASP A 110 11.61 3.85 16.70
C ASP A 110 10.38 3.14 16.09
N GLY A 111 10.56 1.93 15.54
CA GLY A 111 9.50 1.13 14.94
C GLY A 111 9.13 1.55 13.52
N ASN A 112 10.03 2.22 12.79
CA ASN A 112 9.84 2.50 11.36
C ASN A 112 10.55 1.46 10.50
N LEU A 113 9.79 0.85 9.60
CA LEU A 113 10.31 -0.06 8.58
C LEU A 113 10.83 0.75 7.39
N CYS A 114 12.10 0.59 7.07
CA CYS A 114 12.74 1.16 5.90
C CYS A 114 12.97 0.05 4.86
N VAL A 115 12.42 0.22 3.66
CA VAL A 115 12.72 -0.62 2.50
C VAL A 115 13.64 0.16 1.58
N CYS A 116 14.81 -0.36 1.27
CA CYS A 116 15.83 0.28 0.45
C CYS A 116 16.20 -0.56 -0.78
N ALA A 117 16.60 0.10 -1.86
CA ALA A 117 17.02 -0.55 -3.10
C ALA A 117 17.99 0.35 -3.87
N LYS A 118 18.81 -0.25 -4.73
CA LYS A 118 19.70 0.46 -5.65
C LYS A 118 18.95 0.92 -6.89
N ILE A 119 19.22 2.17 -7.28
CA ILE A 119 18.73 2.72 -8.54
C ILE A 119 19.69 2.28 -9.64
N ASN A 120 19.17 1.50 -10.59
CA ASN A 120 19.80 1.26 -11.88
C ASN A 120 19.90 2.60 -12.59
N LYS A 121 21.08 3.23 -12.57
CA LYS A 121 21.31 4.53 -13.21
C LYS A 121 20.79 4.52 -14.66
N PRO A 122 19.75 5.28 -15.02
CA PRO A 122 19.52 5.58 -16.42
C PRO A 122 20.51 6.68 -16.82
N ALA A 123 21.31 6.39 -17.84
CA ALA A 123 22.25 7.35 -18.41
C ALA A 123 21.52 8.42 -19.24
N VAL A 124 20.69 9.29 -18.65
CA VAL A 124 20.27 10.55 -19.30
C VAL A 124 19.92 11.60 -18.23
N GLU A 125 20.78 12.61 -18.06
CA GLU A 125 20.39 13.87 -17.45
C GLU A 125 19.34 14.52 -18.34
N GLY A 126 18.06 14.42 -17.97
CA GLY A 126 16.99 15.12 -18.68
C GLY A 126 17.16 16.63 -18.50
N GLU A 127 17.26 17.37 -19.62
CA GLU A 127 17.30 18.83 -19.61
C GLU A 127 16.17 19.41 -18.76
N LYS A 128 16.52 20.29 -17.80
CA LYS A 128 15.55 20.98 -16.94
C LYS A 128 14.63 21.83 -17.80
N ARG A 129 13.33 21.52 -17.80
CA ARG A 129 12.30 22.32 -18.48
C ARG A 129 11.57 23.20 -17.45
N ASN A 130 11.46 24.50 -17.73
CA ASN A 130 10.70 25.45 -16.92
C ASN A 130 9.20 25.27 -17.19
N ILE A 131 8.40 25.05 -16.13
CA ILE A 131 6.94 24.95 -16.18
C ILE A 131 6.36 26.22 -15.53
N PRO A 132 5.77 27.16 -16.28
CA PRO A 132 5.19 28.37 -15.70
C PRO A 132 3.91 28.07 -14.91
N ILE A 133 3.76 28.71 -13.74
CA ILE A 133 2.57 28.60 -12.88
C ILE A 133 1.53 29.64 -13.32
N GLY A 134 0.40 29.19 -13.87
CA GLY A 134 -0.73 30.06 -14.21
C GLY A 134 -1.65 30.31 -13.03
N ILE A 135 -2.06 31.55 -12.79
CA ILE A 135 -3.08 31.89 -11.80
C ILE A 135 -4.45 31.72 -12.46
N ALA A 136 -5.26 30.78 -11.97
CA ALA A 136 -6.64 30.61 -12.44
C ALA A 136 -7.53 31.73 -11.90
N ALA A 137 -7.89 32.69 -12.75
CA ALA A 137 -8.89 33.69 -12.41
C ALA A 137 -10.28 33.05 -12.31
N LYS A 138 -10.94 33.18 -11.15
CA LYS A 138 -12.36 32.82 -11.01
C LYS A 138 -13.19 33.83 -11.80
N LYS A 139 -13.96 33.35 -12.79
CA LYS A 139 -15.03 34.14 -13.41
C LYS A 139 -16.07 34.46 -12.34
N GLN A 140 -16.27 35.75 -12.07
CA GLN A 140 -17.45 36.22 -11.37
C GLN A 140 -18.58 36.32 -12.40
N GLU A 141 -19.61 35.50 -12.24
CA GLU A 141 -20.86 35.58 -12.99
C GLU A 141 -21.70 36.71 -12.37
N GLN A 142 -22.11 37.67 -13.20
CA GLN A 142 -23.13 38.66 -12.86
C GLN A 142 -24.49 38.16 -13.33
#